data_AF-A0A1A9KKF8-F1
#
_entry.id   AF-A0A1A9KKF8-F1
#
_cell.length_a   1.000
_cell.length_b   1.000
_cell.length_c   1.000
_cell.angle_alpha   90.00
_cell.angle_beta   90.00
_cell.angle_gamma   90.00
#
_symmetry.space_group_name_H-M   'P 1'
#
loop_
_entity.id
_entity.type
_entity.pdbx_description
1 polymer ?
#
loop_
_entity_poly.entity_id
_entity_poly.type
_entity_poly.pdbx_seq_one_letter_code
_entity_poly.pdbx_strand_id
1 'polypeptide(L)' 'MREVIQLADGVGNNLTCAGLALETLADLLGADGSEHHLNYQQITGLANAVAVLGVYIKGAGYDLCTAAELAQKGGEQ' A
#
# COMPACT_ATOMS: atom_id res chain seq x y z
N MET A 1 -16.83 3.50 17.09
CA MET A 1 -15.83 4.57 16.83
C MET A 1 -14.40 4.17 17.23
N ARG A 2 -14.16 3.59 18.43
CA ARG A 2 -12.81 3.14 18.86
C ARG A 2 -12.15 2.13 17.89
N GLU A 3 -12.92 1.19 17.37
CA GLU A 3 -12.43 0.18 16.41
C GLU A 3 -12.00 0.80 15.08
N VAL A 4 -12.73 1.80 14.57
CA VAL A 4 -12.36 2.52 13.34
C VAL A 4 -11.07 3.30 13.53
N ILE A 5 -10.86 3.93 14.70
CA ILE A 5 -9.63 4.66 14.99
C ILE A 5 -8.43 3.71 15.03
N GLN A 6 -8.56 2.54 15.66
CA GLN A 6 -7.49 1.54 15.70
C GLN A 6 -7.19 0.94 14.33
N LEU A 7 -8.22 0.68 13.52
CA LEU A 7 -8.05 0.24 12.15
C LEU A 7 -7.36 1.32 11.30
N ALA A 8 -7.79 2.58 11.41
CA ALA A 8 -7.21 3.69 10.68
C ALA A 8 -5.73 3.92 11.04
N ASP A 9 -5.38 3.78 12.31
CA ASP A 9 -3.99 3.89 12.79
C ASP A 9 -3.11 2.77 12.20
N GLY A 10 -3.54 1.51 12.34
CA GLY A 10 -2.79 0.36 11.83
C GLY A 10 -2.68 0.32 10.31
N VAL A 11 -3.80 0.52 9.61
CA VAL A 11 -3.83 0.55 8.14
C VAL A 11 -3.10 1.77 7.62
N GLY A 12 -3.24 2.93 8.26
CA GLY A 12 -2.54 4.16 7.90
C GLY A 12 -1.03 3.99 7.95
N ASN A 13 -0.49 3.44 9.05
CA ASN A 13 0.93 3.15 9.17
C ASN A 13 1.43 2.22 8.05
N ASN A 14 0.67 1.16 7.75
CA ASN A 14 1.05 0.23 6.69
C ASN A 14 0.98 0.86 5.29
N LEU A 15 0.00 1.72 5.02
CA LEU A 15 -0.10 2.46 3.76
C LEU A 15 1.07 3.44 3.59
N THR A 16 1.50 4.10 4.68
CA THR A 16 2.70 4.94 4.65
C THR A 16 3.95 4.12 4.32
N CYS A 17 4.13 2.95 4.96
CA CYS A 17 5.23 2.05 4.62
C CYS A 17 5.17 1.54 3.17
N ALA A 18 3.98 1.24 2.66
CA ALA A 18 3.78 0.85 1.26
C ALA A 18 4.15 1.99 0.31
N GLY A 19 3.86 3.25 0.67
CA GLY A 19 4.29 4.44 -0.07
C GLY A 19 5.81 4.56 -0.14
N LEU A 20 6.50 4.47 1.00
CA LEU A 20 7.97 4.49 1.06
C LEU A 20 8.60 3.37 0.21
N ALA A 21 8.00 2.18 0.24
CA ALA A 21 8.44 1.06 -0.59
C ALA A 21 8.26 1.36 -2.09
N LEU A 22 7.13 1.96 -2.49
CA LEU A 22 6.88 2.34 -3.89
C LEU A 22 7.85 3.42 -4.36
N GLU A 23 8.17 4.43 -3.54
CA GLU A 23 9.17 5.45 -3.85
C GLU A 23 10.55 4.79 -4.09
N THR A 24 10.98 3.93 -3.18
CA THR A 24 12.26 3.20 -3.31
C THR A 24 12.30 2.33 -4.57
N LEU A 25 11.20 1.62 -4.87
CA LEU A 25 11.10 0.79 -6.07
C LEU A 25 11.09 1.62 -7.35
N ALA A 26 10.48 2.82 -7.34
CA ALA A 26 10.50 3.73 -8.47
C ALA A 26 11.92 4.26 -8.75
N ASP A 27 12.67 4.59 -7.70
CA ASP A 27 14.08 5.00 -7.82
C ASP A 27 14.94 3.86 -8.41
N LEU A 28 14.75 2.63 -7.89
CA LEU A 28 15.42 1.42 -8.38
C LEU A 28 15.06 1.06 -9.83
N LEU A 29 13.82 1.28 -10.26
CA LEU A 29 13.39 1.04 -11.63
C LEU A 29 13.80 2.17 -12.60
N GLY A 30 14.00 3.37 -12.07
CA GLY A 30 14.35 4.57 -12.82
C GLY A 30 15.85 4.83 -12.84
N ALA A 31 16.27 5.88 -12.12
CA ALA A 31 17.63 6.40 -12.17
C ALA A 31 18.67 5.38 -11.70
N ASP A 32 18.44 4.73 -10.55
CA ASP A 32 19.39 3.80 -9.95
C ASP A 32 19.48 2.48 -10.76
N GLY A 33 18.37 2.03 -11.34
CA GLY A 33 18.34 0.86 -12.23
C GLY A 33 19.11 1.05 -13.52
N SER A 34 19.12 2.29 -14.04
CA SER A 34 19.89 2.66 -15.24
C SER A 34 21.41 2.70 -14.95
N GLU A 35 21.81 3.05 -13.74
CA GLU A 35 23.21 3.07 -13.31
C GLU A 35 23.71 1.67 -12.92
N HIS A 36 22.87 0.86 -12.28
CA HIS A 36 23.23 -0.48 -11.78
C HIS A 36 22.99 -1.65 -12.74
N HIS A 37 22.54 -1.38 -13.98
CA HIS A 37 22.40 -2.39 -15.05
C HIS A 37 21.61 -3.63 -14.59
N LEU A 38 20.44 -3.39 -13.98
CA LEU A 38 19.59 -4.47 -13.47
C LEU A 38 19.30 -5.50 -14.57
N ASN A 39 19.45 -6.78 -14.22
CA ASN A 39 19.13 -7.86 -15.15
C ASN A 39 17.61 -8.08 -15.24
N TYR A 40 17.18 -8.84 -16.25
CA TYR A 40 15.77 -9.11 -16.51
C TYR A 40 15.02 -9.70 -15.32
N GLN A 41 15.66 -10.58 -14.53
CA GLN A 41 15.02 -11.19 -13.37
C GLN A 41 14.80 -10.16 -12.25
N GLN A 42 15.75 -9.25 -12.03
CA GLN A 42 15.62 -8.17 -11.06
C GLN A 42 14.51 -7.19 -11.45
N ILE A 43 14.47 -6.76 -12.71
CA ILE A 43 13.41 -5.88 -13.24
C ILE A 43 12.03 -6.54 -13.07
N THR A 44 11.92 -7.82 -13.42
CA THR A 44 10.67 -8.59 -13.25
C THR A 44 10.28 -8.71 -11.78
N GLY A 45 11.25 -8.94 -10.89
CA GLY A 45 11.03 -8.99 -9.44
C GLY A 45 10.51 -7.67 -8.88
N LEU A 46 11.10 -6.55 -9.28
CA LEU A 46 10.66 -5.20 -8.89
C LEU A 46 9.25 -4.89 -9.41
N ALA A 47 8.96 -5.21 -10.67
CA ALA A 47 7.62 -5.04 -11.24
C ALA A 47 6.56 -5.85 -10.48
N ASN A 48 6.88 -7.11 -10.11
CA ASN A 48 6.00 -7.93 -9.29
C ASN A 48 5.82 -7.36 -7.88
N ALA A 49 6.87 -6.81 -7.27
CA ALA A 49 6.78 -6.15 -5.97
C ALA A 49 5.81 -4.94 -6.02
N VAL A 50 5.92 -4.10 -7.05
CA VAL A 50 4.99 -2.99 -7.30
C VAL A 50 3.55 -3.51 -7.47
N ALA A 51 3.35 -4.59 -8.24
CA ALA A 51 2.03 -5.17 -8.45
C ALA A 51 1.39 -5.67 -7.14
N VAL A 52 2.15 -6.37 -6.30
CA VAL A 52 1.68 -6.87 -4.99
C VAL A 52 1.36 -5.72 -4.04
N LEU A 53 2.21 -4.68 -3.97
CA LEU A 53 1.91 -3.48 -3.19
C LEU A 53 0.62 -2.80 -3.67
N GLY A 54 0.38 -2.76 -4.99
CA GLY A 54 -0.86 -2.25 -5.56
C GLY A 54 -2.09 -3.07 -5.15
N VAL A 55 -1.99 -4.39 -5.04
CA VAL A 55 -3.08 -5.25 -4.51
C VAL A 55 -3.32 -4.96 -3.03
N TYR A 56 -2.25 -4.88 -2.25
CA TYR A 56 -2.31 -4.58 -0.82
C TYR A 56 -3.02 -3.24 -0.55
N ILE A 57 -2.60 -2.17 -1.22
CA ILE A 57 -3.16 -0.82 -1.04
C ILE A 57 -4.66 -0.79 -1.37
N LYS A 58 -5.09 -1.49 -2.43
CA LYS A 58 -6.52 -1.59 -2.78
C LYS A 58 -7.32 -2.32 -1.71
N GLY A 59 -6.80 -3.43 -1.19
CA GLY A 59 -7.43 -4.18 -0.10
C GLY A 59 -7.61 -3.33 1.14
N ALA A 60 -6.54 -2.67 1.58
CA ALA A 60 -6.56 -1.72 2.69
C ALA A 60 -7.59 -0.59 2.50
N GLY A 61 -7.72 -0.07 1.26
CA GLY A 61 -8.75 0.91 0.93
C GLY A 61 -10.17 0.37 1.10
N TYR A 62 -10.45 -0.85 0.62
CA TYR A 62 -11.76 -1.49 0.79
C TYR A 62 -12.10 -1.76 2.26
N ASP A 63 -11.12 -2.19 3.05
CA ASP A 63 -11.32 -2.43 4.49
C ASP A 63 -11.69 -1.13 5.22
N LEU A 64 -11.02 -0.02 4.89
CA LEU A 64 -11.34 1.30 5.45
C LEU A 64 -12.74 1.80 5.04
N CYS A 65 -13.11 1.66 3.76
CA CYS A 65 -14.46 1.98 3.28
C CYS A 65 -15.52 1.17 4.03
N THR A 66 -15.31 -0.14 4.14
CA THR A 66 -16.23 -1.06 4.84
C THR A 66 -16.37 -0.66 6.31
N ALA A 67 -15.26 -0.37 6.99
CA ALA A 67 -15.29 0.06 8.39
C ALA A 67 -16.01 1.40 8.59
N ALA A 68 -15.85 2.35 7.66
CA ALA A 68 -16.55 3.63 7.69
C ALA A 68 -18.07 3.44 7.51
N GLU A 69 -18.50 2.61 6.56
CA GLU A 69 -19.92 2.30 6.33
C GLU A 69 -20.56 1.62 7.55
N LEU A 70 -19.87 0.68 8.18
CA LEU A 70 -20.34 0.01 9.39
C LEU A 70 -20.47 0.98 10.57
N ALA A 71 -19.51 1.88 10.73
CA ALA A 71 -19.55 2.88 11.78
C ALA A 71 -20.66 3.93 11.59
N GLN A 72 -20.97 4.29 10.34
CA GLN A 72 -22.11 5.15 10.02
C GLN A 72 -23.43 4.47 10.40
N LYS A 73 -23.65 3.23 9.96
CA LYS A 73 -24.88 2.46 10.26
C LYS A 73 -25.07 2.18 11.74
N GLY A 74 -24.00 1.99 12.50
CA GLY A 74 -24.04 1.80 13.95
C GLY A 74 -24.26 3.06 14.78
N GLY A 75 -24.19 4.25 14.16
CA GLY A 75 -24.44 5.55 14.82
C GLY A 75 -25.85 6.12 14.61
N GLU A 76 -26.70 5.42 13.85
CA GLU A 76 -28.10 5.81 13.58
C GLU A 76 -29.13 5.14 14.52
N GLN A 77 -28.67 4.53 15.62
CA GLN A 77 -29.49 3.99 16.72
C GLN A 77 -29.38 4.86 17.97
#